data_AF-A0A9W8S1G0-F1
#
_entry.id   AF-A0A9W8S1G0-F1
#
_cell.length_a   1.000
_cell.length_b   1.000
_cell.length_c   1.000
_cell.angle_alpha   90.00
_cell.angle_beta   90.00
_cell.angle_gamma   90.00
#
_symmetry.space_group_name_H-M   'P 1'
#
loop_
_entity.id
_entity.type
_entity.pdbx_description
1 polymer ?
#
loop_
_entity_poly.entity_id
_entity_poly.type
_entity_poly.pdbx_seq_one_letter_code
_entity_poly.pdbx_strand_id
1 'polypeptide(L)'
;MTVTDRTTAMKLPTVVLDTTLAELYSQAGSDYKDKRIGQVLSGFSALVPLSDKIPPNRKYIYQDGPFTSNGSSRTESEDTATAIKYLSLVNQRDAFICGAGPAIFFHMDASSKKRDHDQKQVIKTLATLSDTQRPQPVFCDGPETIPIKEAGIDFLACKVISDDLERYNNVVPLETHWFLNSKRALADSGLPTPKCVAVTVDGFPTDAQSCCAICIGGGLDNFIIPENCAGVRGTWLKEQSLRLYQALKSHPLPFVLKNQATFGGAGTFIVRTEEERQKIVEDLGKGFLSRLLSAVNAGNSHLEPATMLLSDMIQDPIGDYGITFFVNEKGRKPVFLGVSTQMIEGGTAWVGSIIDYRQQDELRIKFGTLLNQVSDWLQSYGYIGPAGADVLEDADGTFHVVDLNVRTTGSCCLPLLRTHFTSRGLDYASSFSIDVEQRRDEFLDMFQTEFQEGRMCVISWYEDEETGGSLAELVVGAEDDTKLKKLMDRVNENSNSVTF
;
A
#
# COMPACT_ATOMS: atom_id res chain seq x y z
N MET A 1 -45.00 21.82 -18.34
CA MET A 1 -43.66 21.79 -17.72
C MET A 1 -42.85 20.72 -18.41
N THR A 2 -42.07 21.14 -19.40
CA THR A 2 -41.12 20.29 -20.12
C THR A 2 -39.92 20.07 -19.22
N VAL A 3 -39.72 18.82 -18.78
CA VAL A 3 -38.49 18.36 -18.16
C VAL A 3 -37.41 18.48 -19.24
N THR A 4 -36.59 19.51 -19.14
CA THR A 4 -35.40 19.67 -19.97
C THR A 4 -34.43 18.59 -19.57
N ASP A 5 -34.24 17.64 -20.48
CA ASP A 5 -33.15 16.69 -20.55
C ASP A 5 -31.81 17.45 -20.53
N ARG A 6 -31.24 17.62 -19.33
CA ARG A 6 -29.89 18.12 -19.11
C ARG A 6 -29.01 16.94 -18.76
N THR A 7 -28.57 16.19 -19.77
CA THR A 7 -27.44 15.27 -19.63
C THR A 7 -26.50 15.39 -20.83
N THR A 8 -25.95 16.59 -21.04
CA THR A 8 -24.66 16.64 -21.75
C THR A 8 -23.63 16.12 -20.76
N ALA A 9 -23.28 14.84 -20.89
CA ALA A 9 -22.27 14.21 -20.07
C ALA A 9 -21.00 15.07 -20.05
N MET A 10 -20.48 15.35 -18.86
CA MET A 10 -19.29 16.18 -18.68
C MET A 10 -18.13 15.60 -19.48
N LYS A 11 -17.59 16.40 -20.41
CA LYS A 11 -16.44 15.98 -21.21
C LYS A 11 -15.16 16.20 -20.41
N LEU A 12 -14.65 15.15 -19.81
CA LEU A 12 -13.37 15.15 -19.12
C LEU A 12 -12.20 15.11 -20.13
N PRO A 13 -11.07 15.78 -19.85
CA PRO A 13 -9.87 15.62 -20.65
C PRO A 13 -9.37 14.18 -20.63
N THR A 14 -8.90 13.70 -21.78
CA THR A 14 -8.19 12.42 -21.85
C THR A 14 -6.85 12.56 -21.15
N VAL A 15 -6.57 11.65 -20.23
CA VAL A 15 -5.30 11.54 -19.53
C VAL A 15 -4.34 10.67 -20.34
N VAL A 16 -3.13 11.19 -20.54
CA VAL A 16 -2.00 10.48 -21.16
C VAL A 16 -0.87 10.48 -20.14
N LEU A 17 -0.37 9.30 -19.82
CA LEU A 17 0.74 9.11 -18.88
C LEU A 17 2.07 9.22 -19.60
N ASP A 18 3.09 9.73 -18.92
CA ASP A 18 4.46 9.85 -19.44
C ASP A 18 5.08 8.48 -19.74
N THR A 19 4.73 7.49 -18.90
CA THR A 19 4.97 6.07 -19.15
C THR A 19 3.98 5.22 -18.34
N THR A 20 4.04 3.90 -18.48
CA THR A 20 3.15 2.95 -17.81
C THR A 20 3.92 1.76 -17.25
N LEU A 21 3.33 1.01 -16.30
CA LEU A 21 3.98 -0.21 -15.80
C LEU A 21 4.22 -1.23 -16.91
N ALA A 22 3.30 -1.40 -17.85
CA ALA A 22 3.47 -2.30 -19.00
C ALA A 22 4.69 -1.91 -19.85
N GLU A 23 4.87 -0.63 -20.13
CA GLU A 23 6.06 -0.13 -20.84
C GLU A 23 7.34 -0.36 -20.03
N LEU A 24 7.33 -0.04 -18.73
CA LEU A 24 8.48 -0.25 -17.86
C LEU A 24 8.90 -1.72 -17.78
N TYR A 25 7.94 -2.65 -17.62
CA TYR A 25 8.23 -4.09 -17.67
C TYR A 25 8.77 -4.53 -19.03
N SER A 26 8.20 -4.05 -20.14
CA SER A 26 8.69 -4.39 -21.49
C SER A 26 10.13 -3.90 -21.73
N GLN A 27 10.55 -2.86 -21.02
CA GLN A 27 11.90 -2.30 -21.10
C GLN A 27 12.84 -2.87 -20.03
N ALA A 28 12.32 -3.61 -19.05
CA ALA A 28 13.05 -4.05 -17.87
C ALA A 28 14.20 -5.00 -18.18
N GLY A 29 14.03 -5.84 -19.20
CA GLY A 29 15.02 -6.81 -19.64
C GLY A 29 14.54 -7.68 -20.80
N SER A 30 15.45 -8.47 -21.39
CA SER A 30 15.12 -9.32 -22.54
C SER A 30 14.02 -10.34 -22.23
N ASP A 31 13.97 -10.79 -20.98
CA ASP A 31 13.05 -11.85 -20.54
C ASP A 31 11.60 -11.36 -20.44
N TYR A 32 11.38 -10.04 -20.38
CA TYR A 32 10.07 -9.40 -20.18
C TYR A 32 9.55 -8.64 -21.39
N LYS A 33 10.40 -8.38 -22.38
CA LYS A 33 10.10 -7.50 -23.53
C LYS A 33 8.80 -7.86 -24.26
N ASP A 34 8.58 -9.15 -24.49
CA ASP A 34 7.43 -9.67 -25.22
C ASP A 34 6.42 -10.38 -24.31
N LYS A 35 6.50 -10.13 -22.98
CA LYS A 35 5.65 -10.78 -21.97
C LYS A 35 4.47 -9.92 -21.58
N ARG A 36 3.30 -10.55 -21.43
CA ARG A 36 2.11 -9.92 -20.84
C ARG A 36 2.11 -10.13 -19.35
N ILE A 37 2.44 -9.08 -18.61
CA ILE A 37 2.46 -9.08 -17.14
C ILE A 37 1.10 -8.68 -16.60
N GLY A 38 0.43 -9.62 -15.92
CA GLY A 38 -0.82 -9.36 -15.19
C GLY A 38 -0.55 -8.67 -13.86
N GLN A 39 -1.21 -7.54 -13.63
CA GLN A 39 -1.02 -6.74 -12.41
C GLN A 39 -2.07 -7.11 -11.37
N VAL A 40 -1.62 -7.66 -10.23
CA VAL A 40 -2.46 -7.92 -9.05
C VAL A 40 -2.18 -6.83 -8.03
N LEU A 41 -3.01 -5.79 -8.02
CA LEU A 41 -2.72 -4.56 -7.27
C LEU A 41 -3.55 -4.42 -5.99
N SER A 42 -4.46 -5.35 -5.74
CA SER A 42 -5.27 -5.38 -4.53
C SER A 42 -4.45 -5.48 -3.24
N GLY A 43 -5.01 -4.97 -2.15
CA GLY A 43 -4.55 -5.29 -0.79
C GLY A 43 -5.05 -6.65 -0.32
N PHE A 44 -4.39 -7.22 0.67
CA PHE A 44 -4.80 -8.45 1.37
C PHE A 44 -4.65 -8.24 2.87
N SER A 45 -5.55 -8.84 3.66
CA SER A 45 -5.53 -8.71 5.12
C SER A 45 -5.21 -10.04 5.78
N ALA A 46 -4.53 -10.00 6.92
CA ALA A 46 -4.32 -11.17 7.79
C ALA A 46 -5.47 -11.38 8.79
N LEU A 47 -6.36 -10.39 8.93
CA LEU A 47 -7.48 -10.44 9.89
C LEU A 47 -8.83 -10.51 9.18
N VAL A 48 -9.04 -9.70 8.16
CA VAL A 48 -10.36 -9.50 7.53
C VAL A 48 -10.50 -10.42 6.32
N PRO A 49 -11.54 -11.28 6.26
CA PRO A 49 -11.92 -11.93 5.00
C PRO A 49 -12.48 -10.85 4.08
N LEU A 50 -11.83 -10.59 2.95
CA LEU A 50 -12.24 -9.51 2.04
C LEU A 50 -13.42 -9.92 1.15
N SER A 51 -13.63 -11.22 0.98
CA SER A 51 -14.83 -11.86 0.43
C SER A 51 -14.83 -13.35 0.76
N ASP A 52 -15.91 -14.07 0.44
CA ASP A 52 -16.00 -15.54 0.57
C ASP A 52 -14.90 -16.30 -0.21
N LYS A 53 -14.26 -15.64 -1.18
CA LYS A 53 -13.23 -16.21 -2.05
C LYS A 53 -11.85 -15.60 -1.83
N ILE A 54 -11.73 -14.70 -0.86
CA ILE A 54 -10.49 -14.01 -0.52
C ILE A 54 -10.33 -14.11 1.01
N PRO A 55 -9.87 -15.27 1.50
CA PRO A 55 -9.69 -15.49 2.93
C PRO A 55 -8.54 -14.65 3.48
N PRO A 56 -8.43 -14.51 4.81
CA PRO A 56 -7.29 -13.83 5.41
C PRO A 56 -5.97 -14.56 5.12
N ASN A 57 -4.92 -13.81 4.82
CA ASN A 57 -3.57 -14.36 4.65
C ASN A 57 -3.06 -15.01 5.94
N ARG A 58 -2.37 -16.14 5.80
CA ARG A 58 -1.77 -16.92 6.89
C ARG A 58 -0.27 -17.10 6.72
N LYS A 59 0.26 -17.13 5.50
CA LYS A 59 1.70 -17.17 5.24
C LYS A 59 2.28 -15.78 5.13
N TYR A 60 1.79 -14.97 4.19
CA TYR A 60 2.29 -13.62 3.93
C TYR A 60 1.53 -12.57 4.74
N ILE A 61 1.91 -12.43 6.01
CA ILE A 61 1.26 -11.53 6.95
C ILE A 61 1.66 -10.08 6.66
N TYR A 62 0.66 -9.23 6.44
CA TYR A 62 0.80 -7.77 6.46
C TYR A 62 0.04 -7.22 7.67
N GLN A 63 0.71 -6.36 8.42
CA GLN A 63 0.19 -5.71 9.61
C GLN A 63 -0.46 -4.39 9.17
N ASP A 64 -1.72 -4.49 8.78
CA ASP A 64 -2.51 -3.37 8.29
C ASP A 64 -3.29 -2.64 9.40
N GLY A 65 -4.08 -1.62 9.03
CA GLY A 65 -4.93 -0.87 9.96
C GLY A 65 -5.82 -1.80 10.81
N PRO A 66 -6.64 -2.68 10.20
CA PRO A 66 -7.39 -3.71 10.92
C PRO A 66 -6.55 -4.51 11.92
N PHE A 67 -5.39 -5.01 11.49
CA PHE A 67 -4.54 -5.86 12.30
C PHE A 67 -3.97 -5.13 13.53
N THR A 68 -3.61 -3.85 13.37
CA THR A 68 -2.98 -3.01 14.41
C THR A 68 -3.96 -2.27 15.31
N SER A 69 -5.24 -2.18 14.92
CA SER A 69 -6.27 -1.43 15.68
C SER A 69 -6.51 -1.95 17.10
N ASN A 70 -6.79 -1.04 18.04
CA ASN A 70 -7.16 -1.38 19.42
C ASN A 70 -8.63 -1.81 19.48
N GLY A 71 -8.90 -3.12 19.54
CA GLY A 71 -10.25 -3.66 19.60
C GLY A 71 -10.30 -5.19 19.48
N SER A 72 -11.26 -5.82 20.17
CA SER A 72 -11.48 -7.27 20.14
C SER A 72 -12.59 -7.71 19.18
N SER A 73 -13.44 -6.78 18.70
CA SER A 73 -14.56 -7.07 17.80
C SER A 73 -14.68 -5.99 16.72
N ARG A 74 -14.67 -6.42 15.46
CA ARG A 74 -14.94 -5.57 14.29
C ARG A 74 -16.39 -5.71 13.87
N THR A 75 -16.92 -4.65 13.28
CA THR A 75 -18.27 -4.62 12.70
C THR A 75 -18.21 -5.01 11.22
N GLU A 76 -19.32 -5.54 10.70
CA GLU A 76 -19.46 -5.87 9.27
C GLU A 76 -19.23 -4.64 8.36
N SER A 77 -19.57 -3.44 8.84
CA SER A 77 -19.32 -2.17 8.15
C SER A 77 -17.82 -1.86 8.04
N GLU A 78 -17.03 -2.09 9.10
CA GLU A 78 -15.57 -1.89 9.06
C GLU A 78 -14.87 -2.89 8.12
N ASP A 79 -15.35 -4.13 8.08
CA ASP A 79 -14.86 -5.16 7.17
C ASP A 79 -15.20 -4.83 5.72
N THR A 80 -16.43 -4.37 5.46
CA THR A 80 -16.86 -3.89 4.13
C THR A 80 -16.02 -2.69 3.68
N ALA A 81 -15.78 -1.72 4.55
CA ALA A 81 -14.92 -0.57 4.24
C ALA A 81 -13.48 -1.01 3.91
N THR A 82 -12.97 -2.02 4.61
CA THR A 82 -11.64 -2.61 4.33
C THR A 82 -11.62 -3.29 2.96
N ALA A 83 -12.65 -4.07 2.63
CA ALA A 83 -12.78 -4.71 1.32
C ALA A 83 -12.84 -3.67 0.19
N ILE A 84 -13.63 -2.60 0.34
CA ILE A 84 -13.70 -1.51 -0.65
C ILE A 84 -12.32 -0.87 -0.86
N LYS A 85 -11.62 -0.53 0.23
CA LYS A 85 -10.27 0.05 0.17
C LYS A 85 -9.30 -0.85 -0.61
N TYR A 86 -9.26 -2.14 -0.29
CA TYR A 86 -8.24 -3.05 -0.81
C TYR A 86 -8.55 -3.63 -2.17
N LEU A 87 -9.80 -4.00 -2.42
CA LEU A 87 -10.20 -4.68 -3.65
C LEU A 87 -10.58 -3.68 -4.75
N SER A 88 -11.09 -2.50 -4.38
CA SER A 88 -11.53 -1.47 -5.31
C SER A 88 -10.55 -0.28 -5.39
N LEU A 89 -10.40 0.52 -4.34
CA LEU A 89 -9.70 1.81 -4.44
C LEU A 89 -8.22 1.66 -4.78
N VAL A 90 -7.48 0.91 -3.96
CA VAL A 90 -6.04 0.66 -4.17
C VAL A 90 -5.79 0.04 -5.54
N ASN A 91 -6.66 -0.89 -5.94
CA ASN A 91 -6.53 -1.58 -7.22
C ASN A 91 -6.78 -0.64 -8.40
N GLN A 92 -7.87 0.15 -8.38
CA GLN A 92 -8.17 1.13 -9.41
C GLN A 92 -7.07 2.19 -9.55
N ARG A 93 -6.58 2.73 -8.42
CA ARG A 93 -5.51 3.72 -8.43
C ARG A 93 -4.27 3.22 -9.15
N ASP A 94 -3.82 2.03 -8.79
CA ASP A 94 -2.60 1.49 -9.36
C ASP A 94 -2.85 0.94 -10.78
N ALA A 95 -4.06 0.47 -11.08
CA ALA A 95 -4.46 0.07 -12.42
C ALA A 95 -4.43 1.26 -13.37
N PHE A 96 -4.75 2.46 -12.88
CA PHE A 96 -4.68 3.70 -13.64
C PHE A 96 -3.32 3.92 -14.30
N ILE A 97 -2.23 3.44 -13.69
CA ILE A 97 -0.86 3.58 -14.20
C ILE A 97 -0.31 2.35 -14.92
N CYS A 98 -1.12 1.30 -15.09
CA CYS A 98 -0.65 0.02 -15.61
C CYS A 98 -0.32 0.03 -17.11
N GLY A 99 -0.95 0.89 -17.90
CA GLY A 99 -0.85 0.83 -19.37
C GLY A 99 -1.71 -0.30 -19.94
N ALA A 100 -1.61 -0.56 -21.25
CA ALA A 100 -2.47 -1.49 -21.99
C ALA A 100 -2.29 -3.00 -21.66
N GLY A 101 -1.77 -3.33 -20.47
CA GLY A 101 -1.65 -4.68 -19.94
C GLY A 101 -2.90 -5.13 -19.16
N PRO A 102 -2.95 -6.42 -18.79
CA PRO A 102 -4.02 -6.95 -17.94
C PRO A 102 -3.87 -6.47 -16.50
N ALA A 103 -4.96 -5.93 -15.93
CA ALA A 103 -5.08 -5.58 -14.51
C ALA A 103 -6.17 -6.45 -13.86
N ILE A 104 -5.82 -7.18 -12.80
CA ILE A 104 -6.70 -8.15 -12.17
C ILE A 104 -7.57 -7.46 -11.13
N PHE A 105 -8.89 -7.63 -11.23
CA PHE A 105 -9.87 -7.12 -10.28
C PHE A 105 -10.65 -8.27 -9.66
N PHE A 106 -10.65 -8.32 -8.34
CA PHE A 106 -11.45 -9.30 -7.61
C PHE A 106 -12.80 -8.73 -7.23
N HIS A 107 -13.85 -9.53 -7.41
CA HIS A 107 -15.18 -9.18 -6.94
C HIS A 107 -15.26 -9.20 -5.42
N MET A 108 -15.91 -8.18 -4.84
CA MET A 108 -16.10 -8.13 -3.39
C MET A 108 -17.20 -9.08 -2.92
N ASP A 109 -18.10 -9.48 -3.82
CA ASP A 109 -19.28 -10.29 -3.49
C ASP A 109 -19.67 -11.20 -4.67
N ALA A 110 -20.36 -12.30 -4.37
CA ALA A 110 -20.85 -13.25 -5.36
C ALA A 110 -22.14 -12.81 -6.08
N SER A 111 -22.85 -11.80 -5.56
CA SER A 111 -24.10 -11.30 -6.13
C SER A 111 -23.86 -10.58 -7.46
N SER A 112 -24.68 -10.91 -8.46
CA SER A 112 -24.56 -10.34 -9.80
C SER A 112 -24.65 -8.80 -9.80
N LYS A 113 -25.52 -8.23 -8.96
CA LYS A 113 -25.69 -6.78 -8.83
C LYS A 113 -24.40 -6.09 -8.37
N LYS A 114 -23.73 -6.61 -7.34
CA LYS A 114 -22.47 -6.04 -6.84
C LYS A 114 -21.34 -6.25 -7.84
N ARG A 115 -21.27 -7.41 -8.50
CA ARG A 115 -20.28 -7.64 -9.58
C ARG A 115 -20.44 -6.63 -10.73
N ASP A 116 -21.66 -6.38 -11.16
CA ASP A 116 -21.95 -5.37 -12.19
C ASP A 116 -21.59 -3.96 -11.72
N HIS A 117 -21.80 -3.66 -10.43
CA HIS A 117 -21.41 -2.39 -9.82
C HIS A 117 -19.88 -2.22 -9.83
N ASP A 118 -19.13 -3.20 -9.30
CA ASP A 118 -17.66 -3.21 -9.27
C ASP A 118 -17.08 -2.95 -10.66
N GLN A 119 -17.59 -3.67 -11.67
CA GLN A 119 -17.15 -3.52 -13.06
C GLN A 119 -17.42 -2.11 -13.60
N LYS A 120 -18.60 -1.56 -13.35
CA LYS A 120 -18.97 -0.21 -13.81
C LYS A 120 -18.07 0.86 -13.19
N GLN A 121 -17.77 0.78 -11.89
CA GLN A 121 -16.90 1.75 -11.22
C GLN A 121 -15.50 1.74 -11.85
N VAL A 122 -14.90 0.55 -11.99
CA VAL A 122 -13.58 0.36 -12.59
C VAL A 122 -13.55 0.87 -14.04
N ILE A 123 -14.51 0.46 -14.87
CA ILE A 123 -14.57 0.87 -16.28
C ILE A 123 -14.72 2.40 -16.39
N LYS A 124 -15.59 3.02 -15.58
CA LYS A 124 -15.82 4.47 -15.60
C LYS A 124 -14.57 5.25 -15.19
N THR A 125 -13.80 4.77 -14.21
CA THR A 125 -12.52 5.38 -13.81
C THR A 125 -11.49 5.30 -14.94
N LEU A 126 -11.27 4.10 -15.48
CA LEU A 126 -10.23 3.87 -16.50
C LEU A 126 -10.58 4.46 -17.87
N ALA A 127 -11.85 4.77 -18.13
CA ALA A 127 -12.30 5.42 -19.37
C ALA A 127 -11.68 6.82 -19.58
N THR A 128 -11.16 7.45 -18.54
CA THR A 128 -10.49 8.76 -18.62
C THR A 128 -9.10 8.69 -19.27
N LEU A 129 -8.48 7.51 -19.28
CA LEU A 129 -7.19 7.27 -19.94
C LEU A 129 -7.34 7.19 -21.46
N SER A 130 -6.27 7.56 -22.17
CA SER A 130 -6.10 7.27 -23.59
C SER A 130 -6.29 5.78 -23.88
N ASP A 131 -6.97 5.45 -24.98
CA ASP A 131 -7.24 4.05 -25.39
C ASP A 131 -5.94 3.23 -25.51
N THR A 132 -4.83 3.86 -25.89
CA THR A 132 -3.52 3.20 -26.04
C THR A 132 -2.82 2.88 -24.72
N GLN A 133 -3.23 3.50 -23.62
CA GLN A 133 -2.68 3.31 -22.28
C GLN A 133 -3.71 2.76 -21.29
N ARG A 134 -4.95 2.56 -21.71
CA ARG A 134 -6.00 2.04 -20.84
C ARG A 134 -5.73 0.56 -20.54
N PRO A 135 -5.63 0.16 -19.26
CA PRO A 135 -5.45 -1.24 -18.91
C PRO A 135 -6.66 -2.08 -19.31
N GLN A 136 -6.45 -3.38 -19.42
CA GLN A 136 -7.48 -4.37 -19.72
C GLN A 136 -7.94 -4.99 -18.39
N PRO A 137 -9.11 -4.61 -17.85
CA PRO A 137 -9.60 -5.18 -16.61
C PRO A 137 -9.93 -6.66 -16.81
N VAL A 138 -9.40 -7.51 -15.93
CA VAL A 138 -9.69 -8.94 -15.87
C VAL A 138 -10.37 -9.21 -14.54
N PHE A 139 -11.68 -9.47 -14.58
CA PHE A 139 -12.48 -9.71 -13.39
C PHE A 139 -12.53 -11.20 -13.03
N CYS A 140 -12.33 -11.53 -11.77
CA CYS A 140 -12.49 -12.89 -11.23
C CYS A 140 -12.93 -12.87 -9.77
N ASP A 141 -13.30 -14.04 -9.25
CA ASP A 141 -13.92 -14.13 -7.92
C ASP A 141 -12.89 -14.05 -6.77
N GLY A 142 -11.65 -14.47 -7.03
CA GLY A 142 -10.58 -14.44 -6.02
C GLY A 142 -9.22 -14.84 -6.60
N PRO A 143 -8.15 -14.76 -5.79
CA PRO A 143 -6.78 -15.05 -6.24
C PRO A 143 -6.60 -16.49 -6.73
N GLU A 144 -7.40 -17.45 -6.26
CA GLU A 144 -7.32 -18.84 -6.73
C GLU A 144 -7.81 -19.08 -8.17
N THR A 145 -8.57 -18.14 -8.74
CA THR A 145 -9.32 -18.34 -9.99
C THR A 145 -8.97 -17.33 -11.08
N ILE A 146 -7.76 -16.75 -11.05
CA ILE A 146 -7.29 -15.80 -12.06
C ILE A 146 -7.22 -16.52 -13.43
N PRO A 147 -7.91 -16.02 -14.47
CA PRO A 147 -8.00 -16.69 -15.78
C PRO A 147 -6.77 -16.42 -16.65
N ILE A 148 -5.61 -16.94 -16.22
CA ILE A 148 -4.29 -16.68 -16.82
C ILE A 148 -4.26 -16.99 -18.32
N LYS A 149 -4.82 -18.13 -18.74
CA LYS A 149 -4.78 -18.58 -20.14
C LYS A 149 -5.69 -17.73 -21.02
N GLU A 150 -6.90 -17.47 -20.55
CA GLU A 150 -7.92 -16.71 -21.25
C GLU A 150 -7.49 -15.24 -21.43
N ALA A 151 -6.82 -14.67 -20.43
CA ALA A 151 -6.29 -13.31 -20.48
C ALA A 151 -4.91 -13.20 -21.17
N GLY A 152 -4.30 -14.34 -21.56
CA GLY A 152 -3.00 -14.40 -22.19
C GLY A 152 -1.90 -13.80 -21.31
N ILE A 153 -1.87 -14.17 -20.03
CA ILE A 153 -0.91 -13.68 -19.04
C ILE A 153 0.27 -14.65 -18.95
N ASP A 154 1.50 -14.13 -19.04
CA ASP A 154 2.73 -14.91 -18.87
C ASP A 154 3.16 -14.98 -17.41
N PHE A 155 3.12 -13.83 -16.72
CA PHE A 155 3.55 -13.67 -15.34
C PHE A 155 2.62 -12.72 -14.58
N LEU A 156 2.53 -12.89 -13.27
CA LEU A 156 1.89 -11.95 -12.36
C LEU A 156 2.93 -11.05 -11.67
N ALA A 157 2.63 -9.76 -11.59
CA ALA A 157 3.29 -8.82 -10.70
C ALA A 157 2.31 -8.40 -9.61
N CYS A 158 2.72 -8.54 -8.35
CA CYS A 158 1.84 -8.34 -7.19
C CYS A 158 2.22 -7.05 -6.46
N LYS A 159 1.25 -6.26 -5.98
CA LYS A 159 1.53 -5.14 -5.07
C LYS A 159 1.66 -5.64 -3.63
N VAL A 160 0.64 -6.35 -3.17
CA VAL A 160 0.58 -7.03 -1.87
C VAL A 160 0.44 -8.51 -2.14
N ILE A 161 1.11 -9.33 -1.34
CA ILE A 161 1.22 -10.77 -1.60
C ILE A 161 0.08 -11.49 -0.90
N SER A 162 -0.57 -12.41 -1.60
CA SER A 162 -1.54 -13.35 -1.07
C SER A 162 -1.00 -14.76 -1.16
N ASP A 163 -1.35 -15.60 -0.18
CA ASP A 163 -0.96 -17.02 -0.13
C ASP A 163 -1.39 -17.76 -1.40
N ASP A 164 -2.57 -17.47 -1.92
CA ASP A 164 -3.15 -18.14 -3.09
C ASP A 164 -2.44 -17.80 -4.40
N LEU A 165 -1.58 -16.78 -4.42
CA LEU A 165 -0.83 -16.38 -5.61
C LEU A 165 0.42 -17.24 -5.86
N GLU A 166 0.82 -18.09 -4.91
CA GLU A 166 2.00 -18.97 -5.04
C GLU A 166 1.89 -19.97 -6.19
N ARG A 167 0.67 -20.31 -6.60
CA ARG A 167 0.42 -21.27 -7.68
C ARG A 167 0.72 -20.73 -9.08
N TYR A 168 0.89 -19.41 -9.22
CA TYR A 168 1.12 -18.78 -10.52
C TYR A 168 2.60 -18.51 -10.77
N ASN A 169 2.93 -18.31 -12.04
CA ASN A 169 4.22 -17.76 -12.42
C ASN A 169 4.23 -16.28 -12.05
N ASN A 170 5.06 -15.90 -11.08
CA ASN A 170 5.22 -14.52 -10.65
C ASN A 170 6.52 -13.93 -11.23
N VAL A 171 6.54 -12.64 -11.51
CA VAL A 171 7.73 -11.91 -11.99
C VAL A 171 8.89 -12.07 -11.01
N VAL A 172 8.57 -12.02 -9.71
CA VAL A 172 9.49 -12.26 -8.60
C VAL A 172 8.88 -13.35 -7.71
N PRO A 173 9.66 -14.33 -7.21
CA PRO A 173 9.16 -15.28 -6.23
C PRO A 173 8.54 -14.57 -5.01
N LEU A 174 7.37 -15.02 -4.56
CA LEU A 174 6.58 -14.29 -3.56
C LEU A 174 7.30 -14.18 -2.21
N GLU A 175 8.00 -15.22 -1.74
CA GLU A 175 8.81 -15.10 -0.52
C GLU A 175 9.92 -14.05 -0.63
N THR A 176 10.58 -13.97 -1.80
CA THR A 176 11.58 -12.94 -2.07
C THR A 176 10.96 -11.56 -2.06
N HIS A 177 9.80 -11.41 -2.70
CA HIS A 177 9.10 -10.13 -2.73
C HIS A 177 8.63 -9.70 -1.33
N TRP A 178 8.11 -10.62 -0.52
CA TRP A 178 7.71 -10.33 0.86
C TRP A 178 8.93 -9.95 1.71
N PHE A 179 10.01 -10.72 1.60
CA PHE A 179 11.27 -10.47 2.31
C PHE A 179 11.81 -9.07 2.00
N LEU A 180 11.87 -8.67 0.73
CA LEU A 180 12.39 -7.37 0.32
C LEU A 180 11.54 -6.18 0.81
N ASN A 181 10.25 -6.41 1.09
CA ASN A 181 9.36 -5.42 1.72
C ASN A 181 9.46 -5.40 3.25
N SER A 182 10.24 -6.30 3.86
CA SER A 182 10.37 -6.36 5.31
C SER A 182 11.34 -5.30 5.85
N LYS A 183 10.99 -4.71 6.99
CA LYS A 183 11.86 -3.72 7.66
C LYS A 183 13.20 -4.33 8.07
N ARG A 184 13.22 -5.62 8.43
CA ARG A 184 14.47 -6.32 8.73
C ARG A 184 15.39 -6.45 7.53
N ALA A 185 14.85 -6.79 6.36
CA ALA A 185 15.68 -6.89 5.15
C ALA A 185 16.34 -5.54 4.82
N LEU A 186 15.62 -4.44 4.98
CA LEU A 186 16.19 -3.10 4.83
C LEU A 186 17.29 -2.84 5.87
N ALA A 187 17.04 -3.13 7.16
CA ALA A 187 18.04 -2.93 8.21
C ALA A 187 19.34 -3.75 7.99
N ASP A 188 19.22 -4.95 7.41
CA ASP A 188 20.35 -5.86 7.15
C ASP A 188 20.94 -5.66 5.73
N SER A 189 20.39 -4.74 4.92
CA SER A 189 20.74 -4.58 3.50
C SER A 189 22.14 -4.02 3.25
N GLY A 190 22.69 -3.29 4.22
CA GLY A 190 23.90 -2.47 4.05
C GLY A 190 23.66 -1.14 3.30
N LEU A 191 22.41 -0.81 2.96
CA LEU A 191 22.02 0.52 2.52
C LEU A 191 22.21 1.54 3.67
N PRO A 192 22.29 2.84 3.38
CA PRO A 192 22.41 3.83 4.43
C PRO A 192 21.06 3.96 5.15
N THR A 193 20.88 3.19 6.22
CA THR A 193 19.69 3.19 7.07
C THR A 193 20.08 3.61 8.48
N PRO A 194 19.14 4.12 9.30
CA PRO A 194 19.41 4.25 10.73
C PRO A 194 19.78 2.89 11.32
N LYS A 195 20.61 2.88 12.37
CA LYS A 195 20.97 1.63 13.04
C LYS A 195 19.72 1.03 13.67
N CYS A 196 19.58 -0.27 13.54
CA CYS A 196 18.42 -0.99 14.04
C CYS A 196 18.84 -2.19 14.89
N VAL A 197 18.09 -2.44 15.95
CA VAL A 197 18.12 -3.70 16.69
C VAL A 197 16.85 -4.48 16.37
N ALA A 198 17.01 -5.67 15.81
CA ALA A 198 15.89 -6.56 15.53
C ALA A 198 15.62 -7.47 16.73
N VAL A 199 14.37 -7.50 17.17
CA VAL A 199 13.89 -8.37 18.24
C VAL A 199 12.97 -9.41 17.61
N THR A 200 13.49 -10.62 17.45
CA THR A 200 12.77 -11.77 16.87
C THR A 200 12.16 -12.63 17.96
N VAL A 201 11.14 -13.40 17.58
CA VAL A 201 10.49 -14.41 18.44
C VAL A 201 11.13 -15.78 18.21
N ASP A 202 11.12 -16.63 19.22
CA ASP A 202 11.70 -17.98 19.14
C ASP A 202 10.62 -19.02 18.83
N GLY A 203 10.77 -19.73 17.71
CA GLY A 203 9.85 -20.79 17.29
C GLY A 203 8.45 -20.27 16.94
N PHE A 204 7.46 -21.15 17.05
CA PHE A 204 6.06 -20.86 16.77
C PHE A 204 5.15 -21.68 17.71
N PRO A 205 3.92 -21.22 17.99
CA PRO A 205 3.01 -21.94 18.86
C PRO A 205 2.65 -23.31 18.27
N THR A 206 2.56 -24.33 19.13
CA THR A 206 2.09 -25.66 18.71
C THR A 206 0.67 -25.62 18.17
N ASP A 207 0.26 -26.67 17.45
CA ASP A 207 -1.09 -26.81 16.92
C ASP A 207 -2.18 -26.68 18.02
N ALA A 208 -3.30 -26.05 17.67
CA ALA A 208 -4.41 -25.79 18.58
C ALA A 208 -5.02 -27.06 19.17
N GLN A 209 -5.09 -28.14 18.37
CA GLN A 209 -5.66 -29.43 18.77
C GLN A 209 -4.79 -30.15 19.82
N SER A 210 -3.52 -29.78 19.94
CA SER A 210 -2.57 -30.37 20.89
C SER A 210 -2.35 -29.51 22.14
N CYS A 211 -3.13 -28.45 22.34
CA CYS A 211 -2.85 -27.44 23.38
C CYS A 211 -3.64 -27.64 24.69
N CYS A 212 -4.92 -27.23 24.72
CA CYS A 212 -5.80 -27.34 25.88
C CYS A 212 -7.27 -27.31 25.44
N ALA A 213 -8.21 -27.66 26.33
CA ALA A 213 -9.64 -27.76 26.00
C ALA A 213 -10.20 -26.49 25.33
N ILE A 214 -9.78 -25.30 25.79
CA ILE A 214 -10.21 -24.02 25.20
C ILE A 214 -9.70 -23.87 23.74
N CYS A 215 -8.44 -24.22 23.48
CA CYS A 215 -7.88 -24.16 22.12
C CYS A 215 -8.51 -25.21 21.21
N ILE A 216 -8.82 -26.40 21.73
CA ILE A 216 -9.50 -27.46 20.98
C ILE A 216 -10.93 -27.04 20.62
N GLY A 217 -11.66 -26.48 21.60
CA GLY A 217 -13.06 -26.07 21.45
C GLY A 217 -13.27 -24.77 20.67
N GLY A 218 -12.22 -23.99 20.42
CA GLY A 218 -12.28 -22.72 19.70
C GLY A 218 -12.43 -22.83 18.17
N GLY A 219 -12.42 -24.06 17.63
CA GLY A 219 -12.43 -24.32 16.19
C GLY A 219 -11.07 -24.08 15.53
N LEU A 220 -10.86 -24.66 14.34
CA LEU A 220 -9.63 -24.48 13.55
C LEU A 220 -9.49 -23.05 12.98
N ASP A 221 -10.58 -22.29 12.95
CA ASP A 221 -10.64 -20.97 12.33
C ASP A 221 -10.14 -19.84 13.24
N ASN A 222 -10.04 -20.08 14.56
CA ASN A 222 -9.58 -19.06 15.49
C ASN A 222 -8.04 -19.04 15.54
N PHE A 223 -7.43 -18.26 14.65
CA PHE A 223 -5.98 -18.14 14.58
C PHE A 223 -5.40 -17.52 15.86
N ILE A 224 -6.16 -16.66 16.57
CA ILE A 224 -5.72 -15.98 17.79
C ILE A 224 -5.66 -16.95 18.96
N ILE A 225 -4.54 -16.96 19.69
CA ILE A 225 -4.40 -17.71 20.94
C ILE A 225 -5.31 -17.08 21.99
N PRO A 226 -6.28 -17.83 22.58
CA PRO A 226 -7.17 -17.30 23.60
C PRO A 226 -6.41 -16.79 24.82
N GLU A 227 -6.83 -15.66 25.40
CA GLU A 227 -6.17 -15.04 26.57
C GLU A 227 -6.12 -15.99 27.78
N ASN A 228 -7.15 -16.81 27.94
CA ASN A 228 -7.27 -17.83 28.99
C ASN A 228 -6.64 -19.19 28.60
N CYS A 229 -5.86 -19.26 27.52
CA CYS A 229 -5.11 -20.46 27.17
C CYS A 229 -4.10 -20.80 28.26
N ALA A 230 -4.35 -21.91 28.96
CA ALA A 230 -3.46 -22.45 29.99
C ALA A 230 -2.49 -23.53 29.46
N GLY A 231 -2.57 -23.86 28.17
CA GLY A 231 -1.71 -24.86 27.54
C GLY A 231 -0.40 -24.29 27.00
N VAL A 232 0.27 -25.11 26.17
CA VAL A 232 1.58 -24.79 25.57
C VAL A 232 1.56 -23.54 24.69
N ARG A 233 0.48 -23.29 23.92
CA ARG A 233 0.34 -22.07 23.10
C ARG A 233 0.31 -20.80 23.97
N GLY A 234 -0.46 -20.82 25.05
CA GLY A 234 -0.57 -19.68 25.98
C GLY A 234 0.72 -19.45 26.76
N THR A 235 1.47 -20.51 27.05
CA THR A 235 2.82 -20.41 27.65
C THR A 235 3.78 -19.73 26.69
N TRP A 236 3.88 -20.21 25.45
CA TRP A 236 4.71 -19.61 24.40
C TRP A 236 4.34 -18.13 24.17
N LEU A 237 3.05 -17.81 24.07
CA LEU A 237 2.58 -16.44 23.91
C LEU A 237 3.10 -15.52 25.01
N LYS A 238 3.01 -15.95 26.28
CA LYS A 238 3.49 -15.16 27.43
C LYS A 238 5.00 -14.97 27.41
N GLU A 239 5.74 -16.02 27.10
CA GLU A 239 7.21 -15.97 27.00
C GLU A 239 7.68 -15.00 25.91
N GLN A 240 7.13 -15.12 24.70
CA GLN A 240 7.49 -14.24 23.59
C GLN A 240 7.01 -12.81 23.80
N SER A 241 5.83 -12.62 24.42
CA SER A 241 5.36 -11.28 24.80
C SER A 241 6.31 -10.63 25.79
N LEU A 242 6.74 -11.36 26.83
CA LEU A 242 7.67 -10.85 27.83
C LEU A 242 9.01 -10.44 27.20
N ARG A 243 9.54 -11.24 26.27
CA ARG A 243 10.75 -10.91 25.51
C ARG A 243 10.62 -9.58 24.77
N LEU A 244 9.53 -9.39 24.02
CA LEU A 244 9.29 -8.16 23.27
C LEU A 244 9.12 -6.95 24.19
N TYR A 245 8.35 -7.09 25.27
CA TYR A 245 8.20 -6.03 26.27
C TYR A 245 9.52 -5.66 26.96
N GLN A 246 10.35 -6.64 27.30
CA GLN A 246 11.66 -6.39 27.91
C GLN A 246 12.59 -5.64 26.95
N ALA A 247 12.59 -6.01 25.67
CA ALA A 247 13.39 -5.30 24.67
C ALA A 247 12.93 -3.83 24.55
N LEU A 248 11.62 -3.57 24.47
CA LEU A 248 11.07 -2.22 24.43
C LEU A 248 11.42 -1.40 25.67
N LYS A 249 11.33 -2.00 26.86
CA LYS A 249 11.62 -1.34 28.15
C LYS A 249 13.10 -1.03 28.36
N SER A 250 13.99 -1.82 27.77
CA SER A 250 15.44 -1.68 27.96
C SER A 250 16.12 -0.86 26.87
N HIS A 251 15.46 -0.61 25.75
CA HIS A 251 16.06 0.12 24.63
C HIS A 251 16.23 1.62 24.95
N PRO A 252 17.41 2.21 24.71
CA PRO A 252 17.65 3.63 24.98
C PRO A 252 16.69 4.57 24.24
N LEU A 253 16.31 5.69 24.88
CA LEU A 253 15.56 6.78 24.26
C LEU A 253 16.50 7.79 23.59
N PRO A 254 16.08 8.46 22.50
CA PRO A 254 14.86 8.23 21.71
C PRO A 254 15.06 7.15 20.63
N PHE A 255 13.98 6.47 20.24
CA PHE A 255 14.00 5.46 19.17
C PHE A 255 12.70 5.45 18.35
N VAL A 256 12.72 4.73 17.24
CA VAL A 256 11.55 4.44 16.42
C VAL A 256 11.29 2.94 16.43
N LEU A 257 10.11 2.53 16.92
CA LEU A 257 9.64 1.15 16.82
C LEU A 257 9.00 0.94 15.44
N LYS A 258 9.43 -0.09 14.72
CA LYS A 258 8.82 -0.51 13.45
C LYS A 258 8.48 -1.99 13.47
N ASN A 259 7.28 -2.32 13.01
CA ASN A 259 6.87 -3.69 12.78
C ASN A 259 7.39 -4.24 11.44
N GLN A 260 7.54 -5.56 11.32
CA GLN A 260 8.21 -6.21 10.20
C GLN A 260 7.64 -5.91 8.80
N ALA A 261 6.33 -6.02 8.61
CA ALA A 261 5.68 -5.91 7.30
C ALA A 261 4.36 -5.16 7.42
N THR A 262 4.42 -3.83 7.34
CA THR A 262 3.27 -2.93 7.57
C THR A 262 2.68 -2.44 6.25
N PHE A 263 1.37 -2.30 6.19
CA PHE A 263 0.67 -1.65 5.07
C PHE A 263 -0.01 -0.36 5.58
N GLY A 264 0.09 0.74 4.83
CA GLY A 264 -0.57 2.00 5.20
C GLY A 264 0.07 2.79 6.36
N GLY A 265 1.31 2.49 6.74
CA GLY A 265 1.99 3.14 7.88
C GLY A 265 1.57 2.60 9.26
N ALA A 266 0.63 1.66 9.29
CA ALA A 266 0.20 0.93 10.48
C ALA A 266 1.35 0.13 11.11
N GLY A 267 2.00 0.65 12.16
CA GLY A 267 3.06 -0.06 12.89
C GLY A 267 4.43 0.63 12.95
N THR A 268 4.48 1.94 12.72
CA THR A 268 5.64 2.78 13.04
C THR A 268 5.30 3.70 14.22
N PHE A 269 6.12 3.70 15.27
CA PHE A 269 5.90 4.50 16.47
C PHE A 269 7.17 5.25 16.84
N ILE A 270 7.05 6.57 17.04
CA ILE A 270 8.15 7.43 17.50
C ILE A 270 8.13 7.46 19.03
N VAL A 271 9.28 7.18 19.66
CA VAL A 271 9.41 7.06 21.12
C VAL A 271 10.53 7.95 21.62
N ARG A 272 10.16 9.09 22.21
CA ARG A 272 11.07 10.12 22.73
C ARG A 272 11.13 10.13 24.24
N THR A 273 10.04 9.76 24.91
CA THR A 273 9.94 9.80 26.36
C THR A 273 9.50 8.46 26.94
N GLU A 274 9.63 8.33 28.26
CA GLU A 274 9.18 7.13 28.97
C GLU A 274 7.66 7.00 28.97
N GLU A 275 6.93 8.11 28.95
CA GLU A 275 5.48 8.13 28.84
C GLU A 275 5.03 7.55 27.49
N GLU A 276 5.69 7.95 26.40
CA GLU A 276 5.42 7.41 25.06
C GLU A 276 5.77 5.91 24.98
N ARG A 277 6.90 5.52 25.59
CA ARG A 277 7.29 4.10 25.69
C ARG A 277 6.23 3.29 26.43
N GLN A 278 5.78 3.77 27.58
CA GLN A 278 4.77 3.09 28.40
C GLN A 278 3.44 2.99 27.65
N LYS A 279 3.03 4.06 26.95
CA LYS A 279 1.83 4.04 26.10
C LYS A 279 1.90 2.96 25.02
N ILE A 280 3.03 2.82 24.33
CA ILE A 280 3.22 1.78 23.32
C ILE A 280 3.13 0.38 23.95
N VAL A 281 3.79 0.17 25.09
CA VAL A 281 3.70 -1.12 25.80
C VAL A 281 2.24 -1.46 26.16
N GLU A 282 1.46 -0.49 26.62
CA GLU A 282 0.04 -0.65 26.91
C GLU A 282 -0.78 -0.93 25.65
N ASP A 283 -0.57 -0.18 24.58
CA ASP A 283 -1.29 -0.33 23.31
C ASP A 283 -1.00 -1.69 22.65
N LEU A 284 0.27 -2.14 22.65
CA LEU A 284 0.63 -3.50 22.22
C LEU A 284 -0.14 -4.57 23.04
N GLY A 285 -0.36 -4.31 24.33
CA GLY A 285 -1.12 -5.16 25.24
C GLY A 285 -2.64 -5.22 24.96
N LYS A 286 -3.20 -4.31 24.16
CA LYS A 286 -4.63 -4.27 23.81
C LYS A 286 -5.03 -5.23 22.68
N GLY A 287 -4.29 -6.33 22.54
CA GLY A 287 -4.59 -7.43 21.62
C GLY A 287 -3.77 -7.45 20.34
N PHE A 288 -3.14 -6.33 19.92
CA PHE A 288 -2.28 -6.32 18.73
C PHE A 288 -1.10 -7.30 18.87
N LEU A 289 -0.39 -7.29 20.00
CA LEU A 289 0.73 -8.22 20.22
C LEU A 289 0.26 -9.68 20.20
N SER A 290 -0.92 -9.96 20.79
CA SER A 290 -1.51 -11.30 20.78
C SER A 290 -1.80 -11.76 19.36
N ARG A 291 -2.40 -10.90 18.51
CA ARG A 291 -2.64 -11.18 17.09
C ARG A 291 -1.34 -11.43 16.33
N LEU A 292 -0.34 -10.58 16.53
CA LEU A 292 0.96 -10.68 15.87
C LEU A 292 1.65 -12.02 16.18
N LEU A 293 1.75 -12.37 17.47
CA LEU A 293 2.37 -13.61 17.91
C LEU A 293 1.55 -14.84 17.48
N SER A 294 0.23 -14.75 17.49
CA SER A 294 -0.66 -15.83 17.05
C SER A 294 -0.61 -16.09 15.54
N ALA A 295 -0.19 -15.10 14.73
CA ALA A 295 -0.04 -15.25 13.29
C ALA A 295 1.22 -16.04 12.90
N VAL A 296 2.18 -16.20 13.81
CA VAL A 296 3.39 -17.02 13.57
C VAL A 296 3.00 -18.50 13.54
N ASN A 297 3.41 -19.20 12.51
CA ASN A 297 3.10 -20.62 12.32
C ASN A 297 4.23 -21.33 11.55
N ALA A 298 4.10 -22.65 11.39
CA ALA A 298 5.12 -23.46 10.71
C ALA A 298 5.39 -23.00 9.26
N GLY A 299 4.37 -22.48 8.56
CA GLY A 299 4.46 -22.06 7.17
C GLY A 299 5.09 -20.67 6.95
N ASN A 300 5.23 -19.85 7.99
CA ASN A 300 5.79 -18.50 7.89
C ASN A 300 6.89 -18.17 8.90
N SER A 301 7.20 -19.06 9.85
CA SER A 301 8.19 -18.77 10.90
C SER A 301 9.58 -18.41 10.34
N HIS A 302 9.97 -18.94 9.18
CA HIS A 302 11.22 -18.60 8.48
C HIS A 302 11.23 -17.18 7.90
N LEU A 303 10.06 -16.55 7.74
CA LEU A 303 9.90 -15.16 7.30
C LEU A 303 9.95 -14.17 8.48
N GLU A 304 9.91 -14.68 9.72
CA GLU A 304 9.94 -13.91 10.96
C GLU A 304 8.89 -12.77 11.02
N PRO A 305 7.59 -13.03 10.78
CA PRO A 305 6.57 -11.98 10.61
C PRO A 305 6.29 -11.16 11.89
N ALA A 306 6.68 -11.69 13.06
CA ALA A 306 6.53 -11.04 14.36
C ALA A 306 7.78 -10.27 14.84
N THR A 307 8.75 -10.04 13.96
CA THR A 307 9.95 -9.25 14.30
C THR A 307 9.60 -7.77 14.53
N MET A 308 10.17 -7.19 15.59
CA MET A 308 10.10 -5.77 15.89
C MET A 308 11.48 -5.13 15.72
N LEU A 309 11.54 -3.98 15.07
CA LEU A 309 12.76 -3.21 14.83
C LEU A 309 12.78 -2.00 15.75
N LEU A 310 13.85 -1.85 16.52
CA LEU A 310 14.13 -0.69 17.36
C LEU A 310 15.23 0.12 16.67
N SER A 311 14.83 1.17 15.99
CA SER A 311 15.67 2.01 15.14
C SER A 311 16.13 3.26 15.86
N ASP A 312 17.39 3.66 15.66
CA ASP A 312 17.86 4.99 16.04
C ASP A 312 16.95 6.06 15.40
N MET A 313 16.64 7.11 16.16
CA MET A 313 15.86 8.22 15.67
C MET A 313 16.76 9.25 14.99
N ILE A 314 16.49 9.56 13.71
CA ILE A 314 17.13 10.67 13.02
C ILE A 314 16.59 11.98 13.62
N GLN A 315 17.46 12.77 14.23
CA GLN A 315 17.11 14.04 14.84
C GLN A 315 17.05 15.13 13.77
N ASP A 316 16.01 15.97 13.85
CA ASP A 316 15.86 17.20 13.08
C ASP A 316 16.22 17.05 11.57
N PRO A 317 15.55 16.13 10.85
CA PRO A 317 15.82 15.94 9.43
C PRO A 317 15.54 17.24 8.66
N ILE A 318 16.45 17.60 7.75
CA ILE A 318 16.34 18.78 6.88
C ILE A 318 15.61 18.48 5.57
N GLY A 319 15.32 17.20 5.30
CA GLY A 319 14.54 16.76 4.15
C GLY A 319 13.84 15.43 4.41
N ASP A 320 12.64 15.29 3.83
CA ASP A 320 11.79 14.09 3.86
C ASP A 320 11.25 13.85 2.43
N TYR A 321 11.70 12.75 1.83
CA TYR A 321 11.52 12.47 0.42
C TYR A 321 10.97 11.06 0.22
N GLY A 322 9.85 10.94 -0.49
CA GLY A 322 9.44 9.67 -1.09
C GLY A 322 9.89 9.59 -2.52
N ILE A 323 10.84 8.71 -2.79
CA ILE A 323 11.38 8.47 -4.13
C ILE A 323 10.60 7.34 -4.77
N THR A 324 10.15 7.52 -6.01
CA THR A 324 9.51 6.48 -6.82
C THR A 324 10.39 6.15 -8.03
N PHE A 325 10.64 4.86 -8.25
CA PHE A 325 11.52 4.38 -9.31
C PHE A 325 11.11 2.97 -9.78
N PHE A 326 11.71 2.51 -10.87
CA PHE A 326 11.52 1.16 -11.38
C PHE A 326 12.86 0.43 -11.45
N VAL A 327 12.90 -0.79 -10.92
CA VAL A 327 14.09 -1.65 -10.91
C VAL A 327 14.11 -2.49 -12.18
N ASN A 328 15.17 -2.34 -12.96
CA ASN A 328 15.42 -3.14 -14.18
C ASN A 328 16.16 -4.44 -13.84
N GLU A 329 16.36 -5.29 -14.85
CA GLU A 329 17.20 -6.48 -14.73
C GLU A 329 18.62 -6.15 -14.22
N LYS A 330 19.26 -7.16 -13.62
CA LYS A 330 20.57 -7.03 -13.00
C LYS A 330 21.60 -6.39 -13.93
N GLY A 331 22.28 -5.35 -13.44
CA GLY A 331 23.33 -4.64 -14.15
C GLY A 331 22.83 -3.47 -15.02
N ARG A 332 21.52 -3.23 -15.08
CA ARG A 332 20.94 -2.01 -15.67
C ARG A 332 20.54 -1.03 -14.58
N LYS A 333 20.78 0.26 -14.84
CA LYS A 333 20.39 1.34 -13.92
C LYS A 333 18.87 1.36 -13.71
N PRO A 334 18.38 1.75 -12.53
CA PRO A 334 16.94 1.94 -12.31
C PRO A 334 16.39 3.07 -13.19
N VAL A 335 15.09 3.03 -13.47
CA VAL A 335 14.37 4.16 -14.07
C VAL A 335 13.90 5.06 -12.94
N PHE A 336 14.46 6.27 -12.86
CA PHE A 336 13.93 7.32 -11.99
C PHE A 336 12.56 7.78 -12.49
N LEU A 337 11.55 7.76 -11.63
CA LEU A 337 10.21 8.26 -11.98
C LEU A 337 9.96 9.63 -11.35
N GLY A 338 10.21 9.78 -10.05
CA GLY A 338 10.11 11.09 -9.39
C GLY A 338 10.34 11.04 -7.89
N VAL A 339 10.32 12.22 -7.28
CA VAL A 339 10.41 12.43 -5.84
C VAL A 339 9.28 13.34 -5.40
N SER A 340 8.56 12.92 -4.37
CA SER A 340 7.49 13.67 -3.72
C SER A 340 7.83 13.95 -2.26
N THR A 341 7.32 15.06 -1.72
CA THR A 341 7.27 15.30 -0.28
C THR A 341 6.08 14.58 0.31
N GLN A 342 6.29 13.86 1.42
CA GLN A 342 5.24 13.13 2.11
C GLN A 342 4.33 14.08 2.90
N MET A 343 3.02 13.81 2.89
CA MET A 343 2.07 14.47 3.77
C MET A 343 1.69 13.51 4.89
N ILE A 344 2.06 13.87 6.12
CA ILE A 344 1.86 13.05 7.31
C ILE A 344 0.93 13.78 8.27
N GLU A 345 -0.19 13.16 8.63
CA GLU A 345 -1.13 13.64 9.66
C GLU A 345 -0.86 12.92 11.00
N GLY A 346 -1.00 13.65 12.12
CA GLY A 346 -0.82 13.09 13.47
C GLY A 346 0.59 12.55 13.76
N GLY A 347 1.57 12.83 12.89
CA GLY A 347 2.96 12.41 13.04
C GLY A 347 3.28 10.99 12.53
N THR A 348 2.28 10.19 12.13
CA THR A 348 2.51 8.80 11.67
C THR A 348 1.62 8.34 10.52
N ALA A 349 0.48 8.98 10.26
CA ALA A 349 -0.45 8.54 9.22
C ALA A 349 -0.15 9.21 7.89
N TRP A 350 0.10 8.42 6.85
CA TRP A 350 0.23 8.94 5.49
C TRP A 350 -1.14 9.35 4.96
N VAL A 351 -1.27 10.59 4.49
CA VAL A 351 -2.53 11.13 3.94
C VAL A 351 -2.40 11.60 2.50
N GLY A 352 -1.19 11.61 1.95
CA GLY A 352 -0.94 12.00 0.56
C GLY A 352 0.52 12.34 0.28
N SER A 353 0.76 12.88 -0.90
CA SER A 353 2.09 13.36 -1.29
C SER A 353 1.99 14.52 -2.27
N ILE A 354 2.95 15.44 -2.20
CA ILE A 354 3.05 16.59 -3.11
C ILE A 354 4.30 16.41 -3.99
N ILE A 355 4.16 16.63 -5.29
CA ILE A 355 5.26 16.68 -6.24
C ILE A 355 5.40 18.11 -6.80
N ASP A 356 6.63 18.64 -6.82
CA ASP A 356 7.02 19.82 -7.62
C ASP A 356 7.74 19.32 -8.88
N TYR A 357 7.10 19.44 -10.04
CA TYR A 357 7.65 18.94 -11.30
C TYR A 357 8.89 19.69 -11.78
N ARG A 358 9.14 20.91 -11.26
CA ARG A 358 10.27 21.76 -11.66
C ARG A 358 11.58 21.31 -11.04
N GLN A 359 11.52 20.64 -9.89
CA GLN A 359 12.71 20.20 -9.13
C GLN A 359 13.19 18.81 -9.52
N GLN A 360 12.42 18.05 -10.32
CA GLN A 360 12.66 16.62 -10.53
C GLN A 360 14.00 16.30 -11.20
N ASP A 361 14.52 17.18 -12.06
CA ASP A 361 15.83 16.98 -12.68
C ASP A 361 16.99 17.13 -11.68
N GLU A 362 16.90 18.10 -10.77
CA GLU A 362 17.89 18.29 -9.71
C GLU A 362 17.81 17.15 -8.68
N LEU A 363 16.59 16.73 -8.31
CA LEU A 363 16.37 15.62 -7.38
C LEU A 363 16.85 14.28 -7.97
N ARG A 364 16.68 14.06 -9.27
CA ARG A 364 17.25 12.89 -9.97
C ARG A 364 18.77 12.82 -9.86
N ILE A 365 19.45 13.97 -9.95
CA ILE A 365 20.90 14.04 -9.78
C ILE A 365 21.27 13.81 -8.31
N LYS A 366 20.57 14.48 -7.39
CA LYS A 366 20.77 14.38 -5.93
C LYS A 366 20.70 12.92 -5.44
N PHE A 367 19.69 12.17 -5.86
CA PHE A 367 19.46 10.79 -5.40
C PHE A 367 20.08 9.72 -6.29
N GLY A 368 20.74 10.08 -7.39
CA GLY A 368 21.23 9.13 -8.39
C GLY A 368 22.14 8.04 -7.82
N THR A 369 23.05 8.39 -6.92
CA THR A 369 23.94 7.42 -6.24
C THR A 369 23.17 6.48 -5.34
N LEU A 370 22.29 7.02 -4.48
CA LEU A 370 21.48 6.23 -3.55
C LEU A 370 20.57 5.25 -4.30
N LEU A 371 19.92 5.73 -5.37
CA LEU A 371 19.04 4.89 -6.18
C LEU A 371 19.76 3.74 -6.86
N ASN A 372 21.00 3.96 -7.34
CA ASN A 372 21.80 2.85 -7.87
C ASN A 372 22.10 1.83 -6.77
N GLN A 373 22.47 2.25 -5.56
CA GLN A 373 22.73 1.32 -4.45
C GLN A 373 21.48 0.50 -4.07
N VAL A 374 20.32 1.16 -3.93
CA VAL A 374 19.05 0.49 -3.63
C VAL A 374 18.67 -0.47 -4.75
N SER A 375 18.79 -0.04 -6.01
CA SER A 375 18.51 -0.89 -7.18
C SER A 375 19.44 -2.08 -7.27
N ASP A 376 20.74 -1.91 -7.06
CA ASP A 376 21.74 -2.98 -7.09
C ASP A 376 21.45 -4.03 -6.00
N TRP A 377 21.06 -3.58 -4.80
CA TRP A 377 20.62 -4.48 -3.73
C TRP A 377 19.38 -5.26 -4.13
N LEU A 378 18.32 -4.61 -4.61
CA LEU A 378 17.10 -5.27 -5.08
C LEU A 378 17.36 -6.27 -6.23
N GLN A 379 18.19 -5.89 -7.21
CA GLN A 379 18.60 -6.75 -8.31
C GLN A 379 19.40 -7.97 -7.85
N SER A 380 20.14 -7.87 -6.74
CA SER A 380 20.89 -9.00 -6.19
C SER A 380 19.98 -10.15 -5.75
N TYR A 381 18.71 -9.85 -5.44
CA TYR A 381 17.64 -10.82 -5.14
C TYR A 381 16.76 -11.14 -6.35
N GLY A 382 17.12 -10.64 -7.54
CA GLY A 382 16.33 -10.86 -8.77
C GLY A 382 15.03 -10.04 -8.82
N TYR A 383 14.89 -8.99 -8.02
CA TYR A 383 13.71 -8.13 -8.06
C TYR A 383 13.70 -7.26 -9.32
N ILE A 384 12.55 -7.22 -9.99
CA ILE A 384 12.25 -6.36 -11.14
C ILE A 384 10.83 -5.84 -10.94
N GLY A 385 10.65 -4.53 -11.04
CA GLY A 385 9.35 -3.91 -10.80
C GLY A 385 9.42 -2.51 -10.20
N PRO A 386 8.26 -1.89 -9.94
CA PRO A 386 8.18 -0.58 -9.30
C PRO A 386 8.58 -0.66 -7.83
N ALA A 387 9.34 0.31 -7.37
CA ALA A 387 9.70 0.45 -5.97
C ALA A 387 9.65 1.92 -5.55
N GLY A 388 9.51 2.15 -4.25
CA GLY A 388 9.70 3.45 -3.64
C GLY A 388 10.55 3.36 -2.38
N ALA A 389 11.18 4.47 -2.02
CA ALA A 389 12.01 4.59 -0.84
C ALA A 389 11.67 5.89 -0.11
N ASP A 390 11.42 5.79 1.18
CA ASP A 390 11.27 6.97 2.04
C ASP A 390 12.65 7.28 2.64
N VAL A 391 13.11 8.50 2.41
CA VAL A 391 14.47 8.93 2.69
C VAL A 391 14.45 10.21 3.51
N LEU A 392 15.11 10.18 4.66
CA LEU A 392 15.41 11.37 5.44
C LEU A 392 16.81 11.89 5.12
N GLU A 393 16.96 13.20 5.08
CA GLU A 393 18.25 13.86 4.98
C GLU A 393 18.56 14.54 6.32
N ASP A 394 19.70 14.21 6.93
CA ASP A 394 20.13 14.85 8.17
C ASP A 394 20.90 16.16 7.93
N ALA A 395 21.23 16.87 9.00
CA ALA A 395 21.92 18.16 8.94
C ALA A 395 23.33 18.08 8.31
N ASP A 396 23.95 16.90 8.28
CA ASP A 396 25.25 16.66 7.64
C ASP A 396 25.09 16.36 6.13
N GLY A 397 23.86 16.31 5.62
CA GLY A 397 23.53 15.96 4.24
C GLY A 397 23.60 14.45 3.98
N THR A 398 23.57 13.62 5.02
CA THR A 398 23.53 12.16 4.88
C THR A 398 22.10 11.70 4.64
N PHE A 399 21.93 10.80 3.68
CA PHE A 399 20.64 10.18 3.40
C PHE A 399 20.44 8.90 4.21
N HIS A 400 19.27 8.76 4.80
CA HIS A 400 18.85 7.58 5.56
C HIS A 400 17.59 7.01 4.93
N VAL A 401 17.67 5.82 4.34
CA VAL A 401 16.51 5.06 3.86
C VAL A 401 15.77 4.53 5.10
N VAL A 402 14.63 5.12 5.40
CA VAL A 402 13.81 4.75 6.57
C VAL A 402 12.70 3.78 6.24
N ASP A 403 12.31 3.71 4.97
CA ASP A 403 11.39 2.71 4.46
C ASP A 403 11.71 2.33 3.01
N LEU A 404 11.42 1.08 2.66
CA LEU A 404 11.51 0.59 1.30
C LEU A 404 10.21 -0.11 0.92
N ASN A 405 9.49 0.50 -0.02
CA ASN A 405 8.25 0.01 -0.57
C ASN A 405 8.55 -0.67 -1.90
N VAL A 406 8.90 -1.96 -1.86
CA VAL A 406 9.26 -2.77 -3.03
C VAL A 406 7.97 -3.18 -3.76
N ARG A 407 7.23 -2.19 -4.25
CA ARG A 407 5.92 -2.25 -4.92
C ARG A 407 5.55 -0.84 -5.42
N THR A 408 4.43 -0.70 -6.13
CA THR A 408 3.83 0.60 -6.38
C THR A 408 3.48 1.31 -5.07
N THR A 409 3.92 2.57 -4.92
CA THR A 409 3.56 3.44 -3.80
C THR A 409 2.22 4.15 -4.07
N GLY A 410 1.58 4.70 -3.03
CA GLY A 410 0.35 5.48 -3.19
C GLY A 410 0.51 6.73 -4.05
N SER A 411 1.74 7.28 -4.10
CA SER A 411 2.10 8.45 -4.90
C SER A 411 2.65 8.10 -6.29
N CYS A 412 2.70 6.83 -6.69
CA CYS A 412 3.35 6.39 -7.93
C CYS A 412 2.70 6.99 -9.20
N CYS A 413 1.44 7.43 -9.13
CA CYS A 413 0.75 8.12 -10.22
C CYS A 413 1.26 9.55 -10.47
N LEU A 414 1.74 10.25 -9.45
CA LEU A 414 2.18 11.63 -9.54
C LEU A 414 3.28 11.84 -10.60
N PRO A 415 4.42 11.12 -10.56
CA PRO A 415 5.44 11.31 -11.59
C PRO A 415 4.97 10.94 -13.00
N LEU A 416 4.04 9.99 -13.13
CA LEU A 416 3.52 9.54 -14.42
C LEU A 416 2.52 10.52 -15.05
N LEU A 417 1.99 11.46 -14.26
CA LEU A 417 1.09 12.51 -14.71
C LEU A 417 1.81 13.84 -15.03
N ARG A 418 3.14 13.86 -15.05
CA ARG A 418 3.94 15.09 -15.24
C ARG A 418 3.54 15.85 -16.50
N THR A 419 3.50 15.23 -17.69
CA THR A 419 3.14 15.95 -18.92
C THR A 419 1.68 16.40 -18.90
N HIS A 420 0.77 15.61 -18.31
CA HIS A 420 -0.63 16.00 -18.16
C HIS A 420 -0.76 17.33 -17.41
N PHE A 421 -0.08 17.49 -16.28
CA PHE A 421 -0.17 18.73 -15.49
C PHE A 421 0.69 19.87 -16.05
N THR A 422 1.95 19.62 -16.39
CA THR A 422 2.89 20.67 -16.82
C THR A 422 2.52 21.29 -18.17
N SER A 423 1.92 20.52 -19.09
CA SER A 423 1.38 21.07 -20.36
C SER A 423 0.24 22.07 -20.16
N ARG A 424 -0.35 22.10 -18.96
CA ARG A 424 -1.43 23.02 -18.54
C ARG A 424 -0.93 24.13 -17.61
N GLY A 425 0.38 24.25 -17.42
CA GLY A 425 0.98 25.22 -16.49
C GLY A 425 0.81 24.86 -15.02
N LEU A 426 0.53 23.59 -14.71
CA LEU A 426 0.35 23.09 -13.35
C LEU A 426 1.65 22.40 -12.90
N ASP A 427 2.51 23.15 -12.21
CA ASP A 427 3.84 22.71 -11.81
C ASP A 427 3.85 21.89 -10.51
N TYR A 428 2.77 21.93 -9.75
CA TYR A 428 2.56 21.17 -8.53
C TYR A 428 1.40 20.19 -8.69
N ALA A 429 1.51 19.03 -8.08
CA ALA A 429 0.38 18.12 -7.94
C ALA A 429 0.38 17.39 -6.60
N SER A 430 -0.80 16.98 -6.16
CA SER A 430 -1.00 16.17 -4.96
C SER A 430 -1.94 15.01 -5.23
N SER A 431 -1.68 13.87 -4.60
CA SER A 431 -2.54 12.68 -4.62
C SER A 431 -2.97 12.36 -3.20
N PHE A 432 -4.28 12.20 -2.99
CA PHE A 432 -4.87 11.93 -1.68
C PHE A 432 -6.25 11.29 -1.82
N SER A 433 -6.75 10.81 -0.69
CA SER A 433 -7.95 9.97 -0.60
C SER A 433 -9.05 10.69 0.15
N ILE A 434 -10.29 10.54 -0.32
CA ILE A 434 -11.46 11.26 0.18
C ILE A 434 -12.62 10.31 0.46
N ASP A 435 -13.41 10.66 1.46
CA ASP A 435 -14.70 10.07 1.79
C ASP A 435 -15.75 11.19 1.71
N VAL A 436 -16.75 11.01 0.84
CA VAL A 436 -17.74 12.03 0.52
C VAL A 436 -19.15 11.47 0.63
N GLU A 437 -20.08 12.28 1.11
CA GLU A 437 -21.50 11.90 1.17
C GLU A 437 -22.16 11.90 -0.22
N GLN A 438 -21.48 12.47 -1.22
CA GLN A 438 -22.00 12.62 -2.58
C GLN A 438 -21.72 11.39 -3.45
N ARG A 439 -22.58 11.20 -4.45
CA ARG A 439 -22.32 10.29 -5.57
C ARG A 439 -21.27 10.87 -6.51
N ARG A 440 -20.71 10.03 -7.39
CA ARG A 440 -19.65 10.46 -8.32
C ARG A 440 -20.03 11.67 -9.15
N ASP A 441 -21.19 11.64 -9.78
CA ASP A 441 -21.58 12.68 -10.74
C ASP A 441 -21.88 14.01 -10.03
N GLU A 442 -22.41 13.97 -8.81
CA GLU A 442 -22.64 15.14 -7.96
C GLU A 442 -21.32 15.80 -7.53
N PHE A 443 -20.33 15.00 -7.13
CA PHE A 443 -19.00 15.51 -6.81
C PHE A 443 -18.31 16.12 -8.03
N LEU A 444 -18.41 15.45 -9.19
CA LEU A 444 -17.88 15.96 -10.44
C LEU A 444 -18.50 17.31 -10.80
N ASP A 445 -19.82 17.47 -10.63
CA ASP A 445 -20.52 18.73 -10.89
C ASP A 445 -20.08 19.86 -9.92
N MET A 446 -19.78 19.53 -8.65
CA MET A 446 -19.26 20.48 -7.66
C MET A 446 -17.87 21.03 -8.02
N PHE A 447 -17.05 20.23 -8.70
CA PHE A 447 -15.69 20.58 -9.15
C PHE A 447 -15.58 20.61 -10.68
N GLN A 448 -16.68 20.98 -11.36
CA GLN A 448 -16.80 20.87 -12.81
C GLN A 448 -15.68 21.60 -13.55
N THR A 449 -15.36 22.83 -13.11
CA THR A 449 -14.28 23.63 -13.72
C THR A 449 -12.95 22.93 -13.60
N GLU A 450 -12.60 22.45 -12.41
CA GLU A 450 -11.32 21.80 -12.14
C GLU A 450 -11.17 20.48 -12.93
N PHE A 451 -12.24 19.72 -13.06
CA PHE A 451 -12.26 18.51 -13.88
C PHE A 451 -12.15 18.81 -15.39
N GLN A 452 -12.88 19.81 -15.89
CA GLN A 452 -12.85 20.18 -17.32
C GLN A 452 -11.51 20.78 -17.75
N GLU A 453 -10.85 21.52 -16.86
CA GLU A 453 -9.49 22.04 -17.10
C GLU A 453 -8.42 20.94 -17.03
N GLY A 454 -8.76 19.77 -16.49
CA GLY A 454 -7.81 18.67 -16.23
C GLY A 454 -6.93 18.93 -15.01
N ARG A 455 -7.35 19.86 -14.15
CA ARG A 455 -6.72 20.17 -12.87
C ARG A 455 -6.98 19.08 -11.84
N MET A 456 -8.11 18.37 -11.94
CA MET A 456 -8.45 17.22 -11.11
C MET A 456 -8.62 15.96 -11.94
N CYS A 457 -8.10 14.84 -11.45
CA CYS A 457 -8.22 13.51 -12.04
C CYS A 457 -8.76 12.54 -11.00
N VAL A 458 -9.78 11.75 -11.36
CA VAL A 458 -10.23 10.61 -10.55
C VAL A 458 -9.40 9.39 -10.93
N ILE A 459 -8.59 8.90 -10.00
CA ILE A 459 -7.74 7.70 -10.21
C ILE A 459 -8.34 6.45 -9.58
N SER A 460 -9.24 6.61 -8.61
CA SER A 460 -10.11 5.54 -8.12
C SER A 460 -11.41 6.10 -7.57
N TRP A 461 -12.51 5.37 -7.73
CA TRP A 461 -13.80 5.73 -7.16
C TRP A 461 -14.60 4.47 -6.81
N TYR A 462 -15.25 4.48 -5.67
CA TYR A 462 -16.25 3.50 -5.31
C TYR A 462 -17.43 4.20 -4.67
N GLU A 463 -18.63 3.90 -5.15
CA GLU A 463 -19.87 4.50 -4.68
C GLU A 463 -20.65 3.44 -3.89
N ASP A 464 -20.82 3.64 -2.61
CA ASP A 464 -21.54 2.69 -1.77
C ASP A 464 -23.04 2.82 -2.01
N GLU A 465 -23.65 1.79 -2.61
CA GLU A 465 -25.07 1.78 -2.93
C GLU A 465 -25.98 1.81 -1.68
N GLU A 466 -25.46 1.41 -0.52
CA GLU A 466 -26.23 1.34 0.72
C GLU A 466 -26.30 2.70 1.43
N THR A 467 -25.16 3.37 1.55
CA THR A 467 -25.07 4.68 2.22
C THR A 467 -25.32 5.85 1.27
N GLY A 468 -25.09 5.66 -0.04
CA GLY A 468 -25.14 6.72 -1.04
C GLY A 468 -23.87 7.58 -1.11
N GLY A 469 -22.94 7.40 -0.17
CA GLY A 469 -21.64 8.05 -0.16
C GLY A 469 -20.63 7.38 -1.09
N SER A 470 -19.46 7.99 -1.23
CA SER A 470 -18.37 7.48 -2.06
C SER A 470 -17.03 7.58 -1.36
N LEU A 471 -16.17 6.60 -1.63
CA LEU A 471 -14.75 6.67 -1.35
C LEU A 471 -13.99 6.87 -2.67
N ALA A 472 -12.99 7.73 -2.67
CA ALA A 472 -12.23 8.02 -3.88
C ALA A 472 -10.77 8.38 -3.61
N GLU A 473 -9.96 8.30 -4.67
CA GLU A 473 -8.64 8.91 -4.68
C GLU A 473 -8.55 9.85 -5.88
N LEU A 474 -7.99 11.03 -5.62
CA LEU A 474 -7.90 12.13 -6.56
C LEU A 474 -6.44 12.53 -6.74
N VAL A 475 -6.11 12.98 -7.95
CA VAL A 475 -4.92 13.79 -8.19
C VAL A 475 -5.35 15.20 -8.56
N VAL A 476 -4.82 16.19 -7.85
CA VAL A 476 -5.10 17.61 -8.11
C VAL A 476 -3.82 18.34 -8.47
N GLY A 477 -3.87 19.24 -9.45
CA GLY A 477 -2.74 20.04 -9.93
C GLY A 477 -2.92 21.54 -9.67
N ALA A 478 -1.82 22.26 -9.52
CA ALA A 478 -1.84 23.71 -9.41
C ALA A 478 -0.54 24.34 -9.94
N GLU A 479 -0.60 25.63 -10.22
CA GLU A 479 0.54 26.41 -10.70
C GLU A 479 1.63 26.56 -9.62
N ASP A 480 1.23 26.59 -8.35
CA ASP A 480 2.11 26.77 -7.20
C ASP A 480 1.56 26.08 -5.94
N ASP A 481 2.41 25.88 -4.94
CA ASP A 481 2.08 25.27 -3.65
C ASP A 481 0.92 25.96 -2.93
N THR A 482 0.81 27.29 -3.03
CA THR A 482 -0.25 28.04 -2.35
C THR A 482 -1.62 27.76 -2.97
N LYS A 483 -1.70 27.73 -4.30
CA LYS A 483 -2.93 27.37 -5.02
C LYS A 483 -3.27 25.89 -4.86
N LEU A 484 -2.26 25.02 -4.80
CA LEU A 484 -2.45 23.60 -4.53
C LEU A 484 -3.15 23.40 -3.18
N LYS A 485 -2.59 23.99 -2.12
CA LYS A 485 -3.16 23.93 -0.77
C LYS A 485 -4.58 24.46 -0.72
N LYS A 486 -4.87 25.61 -1.34
CA LYS A 486 -6.24 26.16 -1.42
C LYS A 486 -7.24 25.20 -2.08
N LEU A 487 -6.83 24.51 -3.15
CA LEU A 487 -7.71 23.54 -3.82
C LEU A 487 -7.92 22.31 -2.95
N MET A 488 -6.87 21.81 -2.30
CA MET A 488 -6.96 20.69 -1.35
C MET A 488 -7.86 21.04 -0.17
N ASP A 489 -7.71 22.23 0.41
CA ASP A 489 -8.56 22.72 1.51
C ASP A 489 -10.04 22.74 1.10
N ARG A 490 -10.37 23.22 -0.12
CA ARG A 490 -11.75 23.19 -0.62
C ARG A 490 -12.28 21.77 -0.80
N VAL A 491 -11.44 20.82 -1.23
CA VAL A 491 -11.85 19.41 -1.31
C VAL A 491 -12.10 18.86 0.10
N ASN A 492 -11.21 19.15 1.06
CA ASN A 492 -11.34 18.72 2.45
C ASN A 492 -12.53 19.36 3.17
N GLU A 493 -12.94 20.58 2.82
CA GLU A 493 -14.17 21.20 3.35
C GLU A 493 -15.45 20.45 2.93
N ASN A 494 -15.36 19.64 1.87
CA ASN A 494 -16.47 18.87 1.31
C ASN A 494 -16.24 17.35 1.42
N SER A 495 -15.26 16.90 2.20
CA SER A 495 -14.93 15.48 2.37
C SER A 495 -14.33 15.19 3.75
N ASN A 496 -14.35 13.92 4.15
CA ASN A 496 -13.54 13.41 5.24
C ASN A 496 -12.25 12.80 4.67
N SER A 497 -11.17 12.81 5.45
CA SER A 497 -9.92 12.17 5.05
C SER A 497 -10.02 10.65 5.18
N VAL A 498 -9.44 9.93 4.21
CA VAL A 498 -9.31 8.48 4.26
C VAL A 498 -7.87 8.10 4.55
N THR A 499 -7.67 7.36 5.62
CA THR A 499 -6.40 6.69 5.92
C THR A 499 -6.46 5.22 5.47
N PHE A 500 -5.35 4.72 4.92
CA PHE A 500 -5.19 3.34 4.43
C PHE A 500 -4.42 2.48 5.40
#